data_AF-A0A9E3D1R0-F1
#
_entry.id   AF-A0A9E3D1R0-F1
#
_cell.length_a   1.000
_cell.length_b   1.000
_cell.length_c   1.000
_cell.angle_alpha   90.00
_cell.angle_beta   90.00
_cell.angle_gamma   90.00
#
_symmetry.space_group_name_H-M   'P 1'
#
loop_
_entity.id
_entity.type
_entity.pdbx_description
1 polymer ?
#
loop_
_entity_poly.entity_id
_entity_poly.type
_entity_poly.pdbx_seq_one_letter_code
_entity_poly.pdbx_strand_id
1 'polypeptide(L)' 'MPSDVQLFDATGRRRSPATLPEFHVGRAPANKGQRYPADPPTVDEIIAIMRVARGAPYGNRLNGLIVVLWGAGPRINE' A
#
# COMPACT_ATOMS: atom_id res chain seq x y z
N MET A 1 -17.05 -22.25 -27.32
CA MET A 1 -16.26 -21.01 -27.28
C MET A 1 -16.74 -20.23 -26.06
N PRO A 2 -16.05 -20.21 -24.91
CA PRO A 2 -16.53 -19.41 -23.81
C PRO A 2 -16.30 -17.94 -24.17
N SER A 3 -17.44 -17.32 -24.49
CA SER A 3 -17.82 -15.91 -24.47
C SER A 3 -16.74 -14.88 -24.15
N ASP A 4 -16.74 -13.82 -24.97
CA ASP A 4 -16.24 -12.48 -24.70
C ASP A 4 -16.84 -11.89 -23.40
N VAL A 5 -16.50 -12.45 -22.24
CA VAL A 5 -16.93 -11.96 -20.93
C VAL A 5 -16.21 -10.65 -20.65
N GLN A 6 -16.84 -9.58 -21.16
CA GLN A 6 -16.66 -8.18 -20.81
C GLN A 6 -15.28 -7.84 -20.24
N LEU A 7 -14.37 -7.54 -21.15
CA LEU A 7 -13.06 -6.94 -20.88
C LEU A 7 -13.17 -5.50 -20.38
N PHE A 8 -14.35 -5.00 -20.00
CA PHE A 8 -14.55 -3.63 -19.52
C PHE A 8 -14.97 -3.62 -18.04
N ASP A 9 -14.45 -2.66 -17.27
CA ASP A 9 -14.84 -2.45 -15.87
C ASP A 9 -16.20 -1.73 -15.78
N ALA A 10 -16.70 -1.53 -14.55
CA ALA A 10 -17.96 -0.82 -14.31
C ALA A 10 -17.98 0.63 -14.83
N THR A 11 -16.82 1.19 -15.18
CA THR A 11 -16.66 2.53 -15.77
C THR A 11 -16.45 2.49 -17.29
N GLY A 12 -16.53 1.31 -17.92
CA GLY A 12 -16.35 1.13 -19.36
C GLY A 12 -14.88 1.13 -19.81
N ARG A 13 -13.90 0.99 -18.91
CA ARG A 13 -12.48 0.93 -19.28
C ARG A 13 -12.01 -0.49 -19.45
N ARG A 14 -11.08 -0.73 -20.38
CA ARG A 14 -10.53 -2.07 -20.59
C ARG A 14 -9.83 -2.56 -19.32
N ARG A 15 -10.30 -3.67 -18.76
CA ARG A 15 -9.74 -4.34 -17.59
C ARG A 15 -8.32 -4.80 -17.89
N SER A 16 -7.43 -4.58 -16.93
CA SER A 16 -6.10 -5.19 -16.96
C SER A 16 -6.25 -6.71 -16.86
N PRO A 17 -5.50 -7.51 -17.63
CA PRO A 17 -5.44 -8.95 -17.46
C PRO A 17 -5.20 -9.37 -16.01
N ALA A 18 -4.46 -8.56 -15.24
CA ALA A 18 -4.17 -8.79 -13.82
C ALA A 18 -5.42 -8.83 -12.92
N THR A 19 -6.55 -8.31 -13.40
CA THR A 19 -7.83 -8.28 -12.69
C THR A 19 -8.78 -9.41 -13.12
N LEU A 20 -8.36 -10.25 -14.07
CA LEU A 20 -9.16 -11.36 -14.57
C LEU A 20 -8.91 -12.63 -13.73
N PRO A 21 -9.93 -13.46 -13.50
CA PRO A 21 -9.73 -14.82 -13.04
C PRO A 21 -8.73 -15.55 -13.96
N GLU A 22 -8.04 -16.53 -13.40
CA GLU A 22 -7.02 -17.34 -14.10
C GLU A 22 -5.73 -16.61 -14.50
N PHE A 23 -5.64 -15.29 -14.32
CA PHE A 23 -4.40 -14.57 -14.54
C PHE A 23 -3.28 -15.12 -13.65
N HIS A 24 -2.17 -15.54 -14.27
CA HIS A 24 -1.04 -16.22 -13.63
C HIS A 24 -1.32 -17.62 -13.03
N VAL A 25 -2.38 -18.33 -13.45
CA VAL A 25 -2.56 -19.74 -13.08
C VAL A 25 -1.31 -20.57 -13.40
N GLY A 26 -0.87 -21.37 -12.42
CA GLY A 26 0.31 -22.21 -12.53
C GLY A 26 1.66 -21.48 -12.50
N ARG A 27 1.68 -20.14 -12.50
CA ARG A 27 2.90 -19.35 -12.47
C ARG A 27 3.19 -18.84 -11.06
N ALA A 28 4.37 -19.17 -10.54
CA ALA A 28 4.83 -18.57 -9.28
C ALA A 28 4.95 -17.04 -9.42
N PRO A 29 4.58 -16.26 -8.39
CA PRO A 29 4.83 -14.83 -8.35
C PRO A 29 6.33 -14.51 -8.57
N ALA A 30 6.63 -13.41 -9.25
CA ALA A 30 8.01 -13.03 -9.54
C ALA A 30 8.86 -12.79 -8.28
N ASN A 31 8.22 -12.42 -7.17
CA ASN A 31 8.86 -12.20 -5.88
C ASN A 31 8.89 -13.46 -4.99
N LYS A 32 8.53 -14.65 -5.51
CA LYS A 32 8.53 -15.87 -4.70
C LYS A 32 9.94 -16.17 -4.21
N GLY A 33 10.08 -16.30 -2.88
CA GLY A 33 11.37 -16.55 -2.23
C GLY A 33 12.25 -15.30 -2.08
N GLN A 34 11.81 -14.13 -2.55
CA GLN A 34 12.50 -12.88 -2.29
C GLN A 34 12.11 -12.34 -0.91
N ARG A 35 13.12 -11.85 -0.17
CA ARG A 35 12.92 -11.12 1.09
C ARG A 35 13.47 -9.72 0.89
N TYR A 36 12.58 -8.74 0.85
CA TYR A 36 12.97 -7.34 0.76
C TYR A 36 13.34 -6.81 2.15
N PRO A 37 14.37 -5.96 2.26
CA PRO A 37 14.63 -5.23 3.50
C PRO A 37 13.46 -4.30 3.81
N ALA A 38 13.38 -3.84 5.06
CA ALA A 38 12.52 -2.71 5.37
C ALA A 38 12.99 -1.49 4.58
N ASP A 39 12.04 -0.78 3.97
CA ASP A 39 12.25 0.48 3.26
C ASP A 39 11.59 1.60 4.08
N PRO A 40 12.24 2.07 5.16
CA PRO A 40 11.65 3.07 6.03
C PRO A 40 11.59 4.42 5.32
N PRO A 41 10.53 5.22 5.56
CA PRO A 41 10.47 6.57 5.01
C PRO A 41 11.66 7.40 5.49
N THR A 42 12.17 8.24 4.61
CA THR A 42 13.22 9.20 4.95
C THR A 42 12.72 10.23 5.96
N VAL A 43 13.66 10.91 6.63
CA VAL A 43 13.33 11.98 7.59
C VAL A 43 12.47 13.07 6.92
N ASP A 44 12.81 13.45 5.68
CA ASP A 44 12.07 14.47 4.94
C ASP A 44 10.64 14.04 4.63
N GLU A 45 10.44 12.76 4.27
CA GLU A 45 9.11 12.20 4.03
C GLU A 45 8.28 12.18 5.32
N ILE A 46 8.88 11.82 6.46
CA ILE A 46 8.19 11.85 7.75
C ILE A 46 7.80 13.28 8.13
N ILE A 47 8.70 14.25 7.95
CA ILE A 47 8.41 15.66 8.20
C ILE A 47 7.25 16.13 7.30
N ALA A 48 7.25 15.74 6.02
CA ALA A 48 6.18 16.05 5.09
C ALA A 48 4.85 15.45 5.55
N ILE A 49 4.83 14.17 5.95
CA ILE A 49 3.65 13.50 6.50
C ILE A 49 3.15 14.22 7.75
N MET A 50 4.03 14.55 8.68
CA MET A 50 3.66 15.23 9.93
C MET A 50 3.07 16.62 9.69
N ARG A 51 3.55 17.33 8.65
CA ARG A 51 3.00 18.63 8.24
C ARG A 51 1.58 18.49 7.70
N VAL A 52 1.32 17.49 6.87
CA VAL A 52 -0.02 17.21 6.34
C VAL A 52 -0.97 16.72 7.45
N ALA A 53 -0.51 15.80 8.29
CA ALA A 53 -1.29 15.23 9.40
C ALA A 53 -1.78 16.29 10.40
N ARG A 54 -1.01 17.37 10.60
CA ARG A 54 -1.39 18.49 11.48
C ARG A 54 -2.72 19.13 11.09
N GLY A 55 -3.10 19.09 9.80
CA GLY A 55 -4.36 19.63 9.31
C GLY A 55 -5.60 18.75 9.59
N ALA A 56 -5.42 17.52 10.04
CA ALA A 56 -6.51 16.59 10.33
C ALA A 56 -7.03 16.72 11.79
N PRO A 57 -8.26 16.28 12.09
CA PRO A 57 -8.72 16.12 13.46
C PRO A 57 -7.72 15.31 14.29
N TYR A 58 -7.38 15.80 15.49
CA TYR A 58 -6.35 15.20 16.36
C TYR A 58 -4.95 15.12 15.75
N GLY A 59 -4.63 15.92 14.72
CA GLY A 59 -3.35 15.87 13.99
C GLY A 59 -2.10 16.01 14.85
N ASN A 60 -2.15 16.83 15.92
CA ASN A 60 -1.03 16.92 16.88
C ASN A 60 -0.81 15.60 17.65
N ARG A 61 -1.89 14.89 18.00
CA ARG A 61 -1.81 13.59 18.69
C ARG A 61 -1.26 12.53 17.74
N LEU A 62 -1.70 12.53 16.48
CA LEU A 62 -1.16 11.65 15.44
C LEU A 62 0.34 11.89 15.23
N ASN A 63 0.77 13.15 15.16
CA ASN A 63 2.19 13.49 15.08
C ASN A 63 3.00 12.99 16.28
N GLY A 64 2.45 13.08 17.49
CA GLY A 64 3.07 12.48 18.67
C GLY A 64 3.24 10.96 18.54
N LEU A 65 2.22 10.26 18.06
CA LEU A 65 2.28 8.82 17.81
C LEU A 65 3.34 8.46 16.76
N ILE A 66 3.41 9.21 15.65
CA ILE A 66 4.43 9.00 14.60
C ILE A 66 5.85 9.12 15.18
N VAL A 67 6.11 10.12 16.03
CA VAL A 67 7.42 10.31 16.66
C VAL A 67 7.77 9.14 17.59
N VAL A 68 6.81 8.66 18.39
CA VAL A 68 7.04 7.52 19.29
C VAL A 68 7.30 6.23 18.51
N LEU A 69 6.49 5.97 17.48
CA LEU A 69 6.67 4.81 16.58
C LEU A 69 8.04 4.85 15.89
N TRP A 70 8.48 6.03 15.44
CA TRP A 70 9.76 6.20 14.76
C TRP A 70 10.96 6.09 15.71
N GLY A 71 10.90 6.74 16.87
CA GLY A 71 12.03 6.84 17.79
C GLY A 71 12.26 5.58 18.61
N ALA A 72 11.18 4.87 18.98
CA ALA A 72 11.26 3.69 19.86
C ALA A 72 10.95 2.37 19.13
N GLY A 73 10.35 2.42 17.94
CA GLY A 73 9.98 1.22 17.17
C GLY A 73 8.95 0.28 17.80
N PRO A 74 7.98 0.71 18.65
CA PRO A 74 6.97 -0.19 19.18
C PRO A 74 6.08 -0.72 18.04
N ARG A 75 5.46 -1.87 18.30
CA ARG A 75 4.44 -2.39 17.40
C ARG A 75 3.17 -1.56 17.53
N ILE A 76 2.37 -1.51 16.47
CA ILE A 76 1.12 -0.71 16.46
C ILE A 76 0.13 -1.14 17.56
N ASN A 77 0.23 -2.37 18.05
CA ASN A 77 -0.63 -2.92 19.09
C ASN A 77 -0.10 -2.75 20.53
N GLU A 78 1.06 -2.12 20.71
CA GLU A 78 1.66 -1.77 22.01
C GLU A 78 1.26 -0.34 22.40
#